data_AF-A0A7V3JRP2-F1
#
_entry.id   AF-A0A7V3JRP2-F1
#
_cell.length_a   1.000
_cell.length_b   1.000
_cell.length_c   1.000
_cell.angle_alpha   90.00
_cell.angle_beta   90.00
_cell.angle_gamma   90.00
#
_symmetry.space_group_name_H-M   'P 1'
#
loop_
_entity.id
_entity.type
_entity.pdbx_description
1 polymer ?
#
loop_
_entity_poly.entity_id
_entity_poly.type
_entity_poly.pdbx_seq_one_letter_code
_entity_poly.pdbx_strand_id
1 'polypeptide(L)' 'FMLLGYNKTIIKKDAILLAEYNGDPILAVWDYYNGRSLVFTSDCAPHWGGNFINWEHYTQFWIQAVRWVAKC' A
#
# COMPACT_ATOMS: atom_id res chain seq x y z
N PHE A 1 -4.15 -8.31 -10.68
CA PHE A 1 -4.74 -7.02 -11.11
C PHE A 1 -3.67 -6.17 -11.78
N MET A 2 -4.05 -5.02 -12.33
CA MET A 2 -3.23 -4.03 -13.01
C MET A 2 -3.61 -2.65 -12.46
N LEU A 3 -2.59 -1.92 -12.00
CA LEU A 3 -2.69 -0.52 -11.60
C LEU A 3 -2.33 0.36 -12.81
N LEU A 4 -3.01 1.48 -12.98
CA LEU A 4 -2.82 2.39 -14.11
C LEU A 4 -1.99 3.64 -13.78
N GLY A 5 -1.65 3.82 -12.51
CA GLY A 5 -0.79 4.89 -12.03
C GLY A 5 -0.41 4.67 -10.57
N TYR A 6 0.70 5.28 -10.16
CA TYR A 6 1.14 5.32 -8.77
C TYR A 6 2.03 6.54 -8.56
N ASN A 7 2.14 6.97 -7.31
CA ASN A 7 3.08 8.01 -6.93
C ASN A 7 4.49 7.41 -6.80
N LYS A 8 5.45 7.90 -7.58
CA LYS A 8 6.85 7.53 -7.41
C LYS A 8 7.37 8.11 -6.09
N THR A 9 7.89 7.24 -5.22
CA THR A 9 8.36 7.61 -3.89
C THR A 9 9.71 6.95 -3.60
N ILE A 10 10.36 7.35 -2.51
CA ILE A 10 11.61 6.76 -2.03
C ILE A 10 11.34 6.11 -0.69
N ILE A 11 11.76 4.85 -0.54
CA ILE A 11 11.60 4.11 0.71
C ILE A 11 12.46 4.73 1.82
N LYS A 12 11.90 4.85 3.02
CA LYS A 12 12.66 5.27 4.19
C LYS A 12 13.54 4.11 4.68
N LYS A 13 14.73 4.43 5.20
CA LYS A 13 15.73 3.44 5.67
C LYS A 13 15.14 2.39 6.62
N ASP A 14 14.27 2.82 7.54
CA ASP A 14 13.71 1.95 8.58
C ASP A 14 12.31 1.41 8.23
N ALA A 15 11.79 1.73 7.04
CA ALA A 15 10.53 1.18 6.56
C ALA A 15 10.76 -0.18 5.89
N ILE A 16 9.79 -1.08 6.05
CA ILE A 16 9.76 -2.39 5.41
C ILE A 16 8.96 -2.27 4.11
N LEU A 17 9.61 -2.58 2.99
CA LEU A 17 8.97 -2.65 1.68
C LEU A 17 8.27 -4.00 1.52
N LEU A 18 6.96 -3.98 1.23
CA LEU A 18 6.14 -5.17 1.05
C LEU A 18 5.84 -5.46 -0.42
N ALA A 19 5.74 -4.42 -1.24
CA ALA A 19 5.56 -4.57 -2.69
C ALA A 19 6.18 -3.39 -3.44
N GLU A 20 6.73 -3.67 -4.61
CA GLU A 20 7.33 -2.69 -5.52
C GLU A 20 6.91 -2.91 -6.97
N TYR A 21 7.13 -1.89 -7.78
CA TYR A 21 7.03 -1.96 -9.24
C TYR A 21 8.17 -1.15 -9.85
N ASN A 22 8.99 -1.78 -10.70
CA ASN A 22 10.17 -1.15 -11.30
C ASN A 22 11.13 -0.49 -10.28
N GLY A 23 11.28 -1.10 -9.10
CA GLY A 23 12.10 -0.57 -8.00
C GLY A 23 11.47 0.61 -7.25
N ASP A 24 10.27 1.05 -7.62
CA ASP A 24 9.52 2.08 -6.89
C ASP A 24 8.58 1.44 -5.85
N PRO A 25 8.48 1.99 -4.63
CA PRO A 25 7.59 1.45 -3.60
C PRO A 25 6.11 1.53 -3.98
N ILE A 26 5.41 0.39 -3.88
CA ILE A 26 3.96 0.29 -4.04
C ILE A 26 3.26 0.14 -2.69
N LEU A 27 3.80 -0.71 -1.81
CA LEU A 27 3.30 -0.93 -0.47
C LEU A 27 4.47 -0.99 0.51
N ALA A 28 4.45 -0.14 1.53
CA ALA A 28 5.46 -0.15 2.58
C ALA A 28 4.84 0.13 3.95
N VAL A 29 5.52 -0.37 4.98
CA VAL A 29 5.09 -0.27 6.38
C VAL A 29 6.23 0.20 7.27
N TRP A 30 5.90 0.86 8.37
CA TRP A 30 6.91 1.38 9.30
C TRP A 30 6.35 1.45 10.72
N ASP A 31 7.10 0.96 11.71
CA ASP A 31 6.90 1.31 13.11
C ASP A 31 7.55 2.67 13.37
N TYR A 32 6.73 3.66 13.74
CA TYR A 32 7.19 5.02 14.02
C TYR A 32 6.84 5.38 15.46
N TYR A 33 7.85 5.39 16.33
CA TYR A 33 7.68 5.44 17.78
C TYR A 33 6.69 4.37 18.27
N ASN A 34 5.62 4.77 18.96
CA ASN A 34 4.61 3.86 19.47
C ASN A 34 3.55 3.50 18.41
N GLY A 35 3.54 4.16 17.25
CA GLY A 35 2.57 3.96 16.19
C GLY A 35 3.06 3.07 15.06
N ARG A 36 2.13 2.74 14.15
CA ARG A 36 2.41 2.10 12.86
C ARG A 36 1.94 2.99 11.72
N SER A 37 2.65 2.97 10.62
CA SER A 37 2.32 3.69 9.38
C SER A 37 2.36 2.71 8.20
N LEU A 38 1.41 2.85 7.28
CA LEU A 38 1.36 2.10 6.03
C LEU A 38 1.15 3.10 4.89
N VAL A 39 1.82 2.86 3.76
CA VAL A 39 1.57 3.58 2.52
C VAL A 39 1.26 2.60 1.40
N PHE A 40 0.18 2.86 0.67
CA PHE A 40 -0.11 2.30 -0.64
C PHE A 40 -0.03 3.46 -1.63
N THR A 41 0.90 3.41 -2.59
CA THR A 41 1.24 4.58 -3.42
C THR A 41 0.37 4.73 -4.66
N SER A 42 -0.44 3.73 -4.97
CA SER A 42 -1.47 3.76 -6.01
C SER A 42 -2.83 4.15 -5.40
N ASP A 43 -3.86 4.19 -6.23
CA ASP A 43 -5.20 4.61 -5.87
C ASP A 43 -6.10 3.46 -5.40
N CYS A 44 -6.95 3.74 -4.42
CA CYS A 44 -8.01 2.87 -3.93
C CYS A 44 -9.34 3.06 -4.68
N ALA A 45 -9.37 3.92 -5.69
CA ALA A 45 -10.55 4.24 -6.46
C ALA A 45 -10.29 4.09 -7.98
N PRO A 46 -11.33 4.23 -8.82
CA PRO A 46 -11.18 4.23 -10.27
C PRO A 46 -10.16 5.27 -10.76
N HIS A 47 -9.80 5.20 -12.04
CA HIS A 47 -8.68 5.90 -12.69
C HIS A 47 -7.32 5.22 -12.51
N TRP A 48 -6.69 5.28 -11.34
CA TRP A 48 -5.38 4.62 -11.12
C TRP A 48 -5.51 3.21 -10.57
N GLY A 49 -6.58 2.90 -9.83
CA GLY A 49 -6.84 1.55 -9.32
C GLY A 49 -7.04 0.52 -10.44
N GLY A 50 -7.44 0.92 -11.66
CA GLY A 50 -7.61 -0.01 -12.77
C GLY A 50 -8.57 -1.16 -12.42
N ASN A 51 -8.13 -2.41 -12.65
CA ASN A 51 -8.92 -3.60 -12.27
C ASN A 51 -8.60 -4.13 -10.86
N PHE A 52 -7.78 -3.42 -10.07
CA PHE A 52 -7.51 -3.75 -8.66
C PHE A 52 -8.78 -3.81 -7.82
N ILE A 53 -9.74 -2.92 -8.11
CA ILE A 53 -11.03 -2.84 -7.41
C ILE A 53 -11.84 -4.14 -7.59
N ASN A 54 -11.62 -4.86 -8.68
CA ASN A 54 -12.30 -6.11 -9.01
C ASN A 54 -11.50 -7.35 -8.59
N TRP A 55 -10.33 -7.17 -7.95
CA TRP A 55 -9.55 -8.29 -7.45
C TRP A 55 -10.30 -8.97 -6.30
N GLU A 56 -10.33 -10.31 -6.30
CA GLU A 56 -11.06 -11.11 -5.31
C GLU A 56 -10.67 -10.82 -3.85
N HIS A 57 -9.44 -10.32 -3.62
CA HIS A 57 -8.94 -9.97 -2.30
C HIS A 57 -8.96 -8.47 -2.01
N TYR A 58 -9.56 -7.63 -2.86
CA TYR A 58 -9.57 -6.17 -2.70
C TYR A 58 -10.07 -5.73 -1.32
N THR A 59 -11.24 -6.24 -0.91
CA THR A 59 -11.81 -5.95 0.41
C THR A 59 -10.93 -6.47 1.55
N GLN A 60 -10.43 -7.71 1.42
CA GLN A 60 -9.56 -8.32 2.43
C GLN A 60 -8.27 -7.52 2.62
N PHE A 61 -7.65 -7.07 1.53
CA PHE A 61 -6.43 -6.25 1.54
C PHE A 61 -6.63 -4.98 2.37
N TRP A 62 -7.67 -4.20 2.10
CA TRP A 62 -7.92 -2.96 2.83
C TRP A 62 -8.26 -3.18 4.30
N ILE A 63 -9.05 -4.22 4.62
CA ILE A 63 -9.34 -4.58 6.01
C ILE A 63 -8.05 -4.92 6.76
N GLN A 64 -7.17 -5.72 6.17
CA GLN A 64 -5.89 -6.08 6.78
C GLN A 64 -4.97 -4.87 6.92
N ALA A 65 -4.90 -4.01 5.91
CA ALA A 65 -4.09 -2.79 5.95
C ALA A 65 -4.52 -1.87 7.10
N VAL A 66 -5.82 -1.58 7.22
CA VAL A 66 -6.36 -0.71 8.28
C VAL A 66 -6.17 -1.35 9.67
N ARG A 67 -6.50 -2.64 9.83
CA ARG A 67 -6.29 -3.35 11.11
C ARG A 67 -4.82 -3.38 11.51
N TRP A 68 -3.92 -3.57 10.54
CA TRP A 68 -2.49 -3.52 10.78
C TRP A 68 -2.07 -2.12 11.23
N VAL A 69 -2.51 -1.03 10.60
CA VAL A 69 -2.14 0.33 11.06
C VAL A 69 -2.70 0.63 12.45
N ALA A 70 -3.93 0.19 12.74
CA ALA A 70 -4.68 0.55 13.95
C ALA A 70 -4.14 0.02 15.30
N LYS A 71 -2.98 -0.67 15.31
CA LYS A 71 -2.24 -1.18 16.50
C LYS A 71 -3.08 -1.24 17.78
N CYS A 72 -3.88 -2.30 17.89
CA CYS A 72 -4.56 -2.65 19.14
C CYS A 72 -3.60 -3.43 20.05
#